data_AF-A0A2A5F4M0-F1
#
_entry.id   AF-A0A2A5F4M0-F1
#
_cell.length_a   1.000
_cell.length_b   1.000
_cell.length_c   1.000
_cell.angle_alpha   90.00
_cell.angle_beta   90.00
_cell.angle_gamma   90.00
#
_symmetry.space_group_name_H-M   'P 1'
#
loop_
_entity.id
_entity.type
_entity.pdbx_description
1 polymer ?
#
loop_
_entity_poly.entity_id
_entity_poly.type
_entity_poly.pdbx_seq_one_letter_code
_entity_poly.pdbx_strand_id
1 'polypeptide(L)'
;MIQLADADRFWQAVDKAMRAHSDHIIGWMKSPPQTNEIRRSNALIPGFHLIAKKTDLPLVMSEIGASTGLNLNWDLFAMEIDGPVWAPDDARVRLAPEWRGPLPPMADIKVLDREGCDIKPLNPNDAADRLRAEPDNRGEGAAITLSLWPGGEARNLGRMDFHGRWIEWF
;
A
#
# COMPACT_ATOMS: atom_id res chain seq x y z
N MET A 1 -3.78 -27.42 -20.68
CA MET A 1 -4.33 -26.41 -21.60
C MET A 1 -5.44 -25.67 -20.85
N ILE A 2 -5.20 -24.41 -20.47
CA ILE A 2 -6.26 -23.57 -19.90
C ILE A 2 -7.13 -23.13 -21.08
N GLN A 3 -8.39 -23.53 -21.08
CA GLN A 3 -9.35 -23.14 -22.11
C GLN A 3 -9.61 -21.65 -21.95
N LEU A 4 -9.08 -20.83 -22.85
CA LEU A 4 -9.38 -19.40 -22.92
C LEU A 4 -10.90 -19.29 -23.02
N ALA A 5 -11.53 -18.74 -21.99
CA ALA A 5 -12.94 -18.39 -22.03
C ALA A 5 -13.16 -17.51 -23.28
N ASP A 6 -14.25 -17.77 -23.99
CA ASP A 6 -14.64 -17.02 -25.18
C ASP A 6 -14.73 -15.52 -24.83
N ALA A 7 -13.79 -14.74 -25.36
CA ALA A 7 -13.66 -13.32 -25.08
C ALA A 7 -14.95 -12.57 -25.44
N ASP A 8 -15.66 -13.02 -26.48
CA ASP A 8 -16.91 -12.40 -26.90
C ASP A 8 -18.01 -12.63 -25.86
N ARG A 9 -18.09 -13.85 -25.32
CA ARG A 9 -19.03 -14.17 -24.23
C ARG A 9 -18.72 -13.35 -22.96
N PHE A 10 -17.44 -13.15 -22.65
CA PHE A 10 -17.03 -12.28 -21.54
C PHE A 10 -17.50 -10.84 -21.76
N TRP A 11 -17.19 -10.25 -22.91
CA TRP A 11 -17.54 -8.86 -23.20
C TRP A 11 -19.06 -8.63 -23.29
N GLN A 12 -19.82 -9.61 -23.79
CA GLN A 12 -21.28 -9.56 -23.76
C GLN A 12 -21.83 -9.55 -22.32
N ALA A 13 -21.24 -10.35 -21.42
CA ALA A 13 -21.64 -10.35 -20.02
C ALA A 13 -21.31 -9.01 -19.34
N VAL A 14 -20.14 -8.42 -19.64
CA VAL A 14 -19.74 -7.10 -19.16
C VAL A 14 -20.70 -6.02 -19.66
N ASP A 15 -20.96 -5.93 -20.97
CA ASP A 15 -21.89 -4.93 -21.54
C ASP A 15 -23.29 -5.06 -20.92
N LYS A 16 -23.79 -6.28 -20.78
CA LYS A 16 -25.08 -6.53 -20.12
C LYS A 16 -25.09 -6.04 -18.67
N ALA A 17 -24.05 -6.32 -17.90
CA ALA A 17 -23.94 -5.86 -16.51
C ALA A 17 -23.84 -4.33 -16.41
N MET A 18 -23.02 -3.71 -17.27
CA MET A 18 -22.85 -2.25 -17.33
C MET A 18 -24.17 -1.54 -17.62
N ARG A 19 -24.99 -2.09 -18.55
CA ARG A 19 -26.31 -1.55 -18.87
C ARG A 19 -27.33 -1.79 -17.75
N ALA A 20 -27.37 -3.01 -17.19
CA ALA A 20 -28.34 -3.37 -16.16
C ALA A 20 -28.11 -2.66 -14.82
N HIS A 21 -26.87 -2.25 -14.53
CA HIS A 21 -26.48 -1.65 -13.27
C HIS A 21 -25.94 -0.22 -13.41
N SER A 22 -26.29 0.48 -14.50
CA SER A 22 -25.75 1.80 -14.84
C SER A 22 -25.90 2.82 -13.71
N ASP A 23 -27.08 2.86 -13.07
CA ASP A 23 -27.36 3.86 -12.02
C ASP A 23 -26.50 3.63 -10.78
N HIS A 24 -26.27 2.37 -10.42
CA HIS A 24 -25.39 1.99 -9.33
C HIS A 24 -23.94 2.36 -9.64
N ILE A 25 -23.45 2.01 -10.83
CA ILE A 25 -22.07 2.28 -11.26
C ILE A 25 -21.82 3.79 -11.36
N ILE A 26 -22.73 4.55 -11.98
CA ILE A 26 -22.65 6.02 -12.06
C ILE A 26 -22.72 6.63 -10.66
N GLY A 27 -23.58 6.11 -9.78
CA GLY A 27 -23.63 6.52 -8.38
C GLY A 27 -22.31 6.29 -7.65
N TRP A 28 -21.68 5.14 -7.89
CA TRP A 28 -20.40 4.77 -7.32
C TRP A 28 -19.26 5.69 -7.78
N MET A 29 -19.17 5.95 -9.09
CA MET A 29 -18.14 6.81 -9.70
C MET A 29 -18.17 8.28 -9.22
N LYS A 30 -19.21 8.71 -8.51
CA LYS A 30 -19.27 10.04 -7.88
C LYS A 30 -18.43 10.15 -6.61
N SER A 31 -17.96 9.03 -6.06
CA SER A 31 -17.06 9.03 -4.90
C SER A 31 -15.60 9.12 -5.35
N PRO A 32 -14.74 9.82 -4.60
CA PRO A 32 -13.31 9.79 -4.88
C PRO A 32 -12.78 8.35 -4.73
N PRO A 33 -11.80 7.93 -5.55
CA PRO A 33 -11.17 6.63 -5.38
C PRO A 33 -10.53 6.54 -3.99
N GLN A 34 -10.68 5.37 -3.36
CA GLN A 34 -10.12 5.06 -2.05
C GLN A 34 -9.35 3.75 -2.17
N THR A 35 -8.02 3.84 -2.25
CA THR A 35 -7.17 2.68 -2.50
C THR A 35 -6.68 2.14 -1.16
N ASN A 36 -7.27 1.07 -0.64
CA ASN A 36 -6.86 0.46 0.64
C ASN A 36 -5.81 -0.64 0.48
N GLU A 37 -4.77 -0.39 -0.33
CA GLU A 37 -3.74 -1.37 -0.63
C GLU A 37 -2.69 -1.47 0.50
N ILE A 38 -2.76 -2.55 1.30
CA ILE A 38 -1.83 -2.83 2.40
C ILE A 38 -0.40 -3.09 1.91
N ARG A 39 -0.24 -3.53 0.65
CA ARG A 39 1.10 -3.75 0.07
C ARG A 39 1.90 -2.46 -0.08
N ARG A 40 1.30 -1.29 0.07
CA ARG A 40 2.05 -0.01 0.20
C ARG A 40 3.00 -0.03 1.39
N SER A 41 2.72 -0.84 2.41
CA SER A 41 3.64 -1.07 3.53
C SER A 41 4.98 -1.71 3.12
N ASN A 42 5.09 -2.31 1.92
CA ASN A 42 6.38 -2.77 1.38
C ASN A 42 7.39 -1.64 1.13
N ALA A 43 6.94 -0.39 1.00
CA ALA A 43 7.83 0.77 1.00
C ALA A 43 8.01 1.38 2.40
N LEU A 44 6.98 1.32 3.25
CA LEU A 44 6.99 1.92 4.58
C LEU A 44 7.92 1.19 5.54
N ILE A 45 7.82 -0.14 5.64
CA ILE A 45 8.64 -0.97 6.53
C ILE A 45 10.13 -0.68 6.33
N PRO A 46 10.73 -0.84 5.13
CA PRO A 46 12.15 -0.58 4.95
C PRO A 46 12.52 0.89 5.13
N GLY A 47 11.63 1.81 4.72
CA GLY A 47 11.83 3.25 4.92
C GLY A 47 11.92 3.64 6.39
N PHE A 48 11.04 3.10 7.23
CA PHE A 48 11.04 3.40 8.67
C PHE A 48 12.17 2.69 9.42
N HIS A 49 12.58 1.49 9.02
CA HIS A 49 13.82 0.90 9.54
C HIS A 49 15.05 1.73 9.16
N LEU A 50 15.10 2.32 7.97
CA LEU A 50 16.17 3.24 7.58
C LEU A 50 16.16 4.50 8.45
N ILE A 51 15.00 5.09 8.71
CA ILE A 51 14.84 6.26 9.59
C ILE A 51 15.27 5.93 11.01
N ALA A 52 14.75 4.84 11.58
CA ALA A 52 15.09 4.39 12.93
C ALA A 52 16.59 4.11 13.04
N LYS A 53 17.20 3.43 12.06
CA LYS A 53 18.65 3.19 12.04
C LYS A 53 19.48 4.47 12.02
N LYS A 54 18.99 5.51 11.33
CA LYS A 54 19.69 6.80 11.20
C LYS A 54 19.53 7.71 12.41
N THR A 55 18.39 7.65 13.07
CA THR A 55 18.01 8.60 14.12
C THR A 55 18.13 8.01 15.52
N ASP A 56 17.97 6.68 15.66
CA ASP A 56 17.84 5.96 16.94
C ASP A 56 16.71 6.52 17.82
N LEU A 57 15.67 7.05 17.18
CA LEU A 57 14.51 7.67 17.84
C LEU A 57 13.23 6.88 17.60
N PRO A 58 12.29 6.92 18.56
CA PRO A 58 10.95 6.44 18.33
C PRO A 58 10.22 7.23 17.24
N LEU A 59 9.24 6.58 16.60
CA LEU A 59 8.46 7.13 15.50
C LEU A 59 7.09 7.62 15.99
N VAL A 60 6.70 8.80 15.53
CA VAL A 60 5.32 9.31 15.57
C VAL A 60 4.88 9.54 14.13
N MET A 61 3.67 9.10 13.78
CA MET A 61 3.21 9.10 12.40
C MET A 61 2.02 10.00 12.14
N SER A 62 2.01 10.59 10.96
CA SER A 62 0.87 11.34 10.43
C SER A 62 0.68 11.00 8.95
N GLU A 63 -0.37 10.24 8.60
CA GLU A 63 -0.70 9.88 7.22
C GLU A 63 -1.80 10.80 6.67
N ILE A 64 -1.52 11.49 5.56
CA ILE A 64 -2.50 12.30 4.82
C ILE A 64 -3.09 11.44 3.71
N GLY A 65 -4.43 11.41 3.61
CA GLY A 65 -5.13 10.51 2.70
C GLY A 65 -5.14 9.07 3.22
N ALA A 66 -5.29 8.88 4.54
CA ALA A 66 -5.17 7.58 5.18
C ALA A 66 -6.30 6.60 4.80
N SER A 67 -7.40 7.06 4.21
CA SER A 67 -8.58 6.26 3.84
C SER A 67 -9.12 5.46 5.05
N THR A 68 -8.94 4.14 5.08
CA THR A 68 -9.30 3.27 6.23
C THR A 68 -8.21 3.20 7.31
N GLY A 69 -7.05 3.82 7.09
CA GLY A 69 -5.91 3.82 8.01
C GLY A 69 -5.14 2.50 8.05
N LEU A 70 -5.29 1.60 7.07
CA LEU A 70 -4.62 0.29 7.13
C LEU A 70 -3.09 0.38 7.13
N ASN A 71 -2.50 1.32 6.36
CA ASN A 71 -1.05 1.48 6.31
C ASN A 71 -0.46 2.20 7.54
N LEU A 72 -1.29 2.80 8.40
CA LEU A 72 -0.85 3.21 9.74
C LEU A 72 -0.40 2.02 10.59
N ASN A 73 -0.75 0.79 10.21
CA ASN A 73 -0.41 -0.44 10.91
C ASN A 73 0.79 -1.19 10.30
N TRP A 74 1.61 -0.54 9.48
CA TRP A 74 2.75 -1.17 8.79
C TRP A 74 3.69 -1.91 9.75
N ASP A 75 3.87 -1.42 10.98
CA ASP A 75 4.75 -1.98 12.01
C ASP A 75 4.20 -3.27 12.64
N LEU A 76 2.92 -3.58 12.38
CA LEU A 76 2.27 -4.82 12.78
C LEU A 76 2.37 -5.92 11.70
N PHE A 77 2.97 -5.59 10.54
CA PHE A 77 3.08 -6.50 9.42
C PHE A 77 4.48 -7.13 9.37
N ALA A 78 4.55 -8.35 8.86
CA ALA A 78 5.79 -9.00 8.50
C ALA A 78 6.11 -8.71 7.03
N MET A 79 7.33 -8.28 6.74
CA MET A 79 7.87 -8.24 5.39
C MET A 79 9.00 -9.26 5.27
N GLU A 80 8.94 -10.12 4.27
CA GLU A 80 9.99 -11.09 3.95
C GLU A 80 10.63 -10.72 2.62
N ILE A 81 11.96 -10.68 2.59
CA ILE A 81 12.75 -10.45 1.39
C ILE A 81 13.85 -11.51 1.36
N ASP A 82 13.81 -12.43 0.40
CA ASP A 82 14.85 -13.46 0.16
C ASP A 82 15.29 -14.25 1.42
N GLY A 83 14.38 -14.46 2.37
CA GLY A 83 14.61 -15.20 3.63
C GLY A 83 14.55 -14.32 4.89
N PRO A 84 15.34 -13.23 5.01
CA PRO A 84 15.18 -12.25 6.08
C PRO A 84 13.76 -11.73 6.26
N VAL A 85 13.35 -11.56 7.52
CA VAL A 85 12.00 -11.10 7.90
C VAL A 85 12.09 -9.87 8.81
N TRP A 86 11.42 -8.79 8.41
CA TRP A 86 11.16 -7.60 9.22
C TRP A 86 9.76 -7.74 9.78
N ALA A 87 9.64 -8.14 11.05
CA ALA A 87 8.35 -8.41 11.66
C ALA A 87 8.39 -8.22 13.18
N PRO A 88 7.27 -7.85 13.80
CA PRO A 88 7.02 -8.17 15.20
C PRO A 88 6.77 -9.68 15.38
N ASP A 89 6.89 -10.16 16.61
CA ASP A 89 6.76 -11.60 16.94
C ASP A 89 5.37 -12.18 16.59
N ASP A 90 4.32 -11.37 16.59
CA ASP A 90 2.92 -11.80 16.43
C ASP A 90 2.26 -11.34 15.12
N ALA A 91 3.06 -10.95 14.12
CA ALA A 91 2.59 -10.45 12.84
C ALA A 91 1.60 -11.43 12.15
N ARG A 92 0.40 -10.94 11.83
CA ARG A 92 -0.66 -11.73 11.15
C ARG A 92 -0.73 -11.51 9.65
N VAL A 93 -0.15 -10.40 9.18
CA VAL A 93 -0.08 -10.05 7.76
C VAL A 93 1.35 -10.27 7.31
N ARG A 94 1.55 -11.05 6.25
CA ARG A 94 2.86 -11.28 5.63
C ARG A 94 2.87 -10.69 4.22
N LEU A 95 3.85 -9.84 3.98
CA LEU A 95 4.14 -9.22 2.69
C LEU A 95 5.46 -9.79 2.18
N ALA A 96 5.49 -10.16 0.91
CA ALA A 96 6.67 -10.72 0.25
C ALA A 96 6.78 -10.10 -1.16
N PRO A 97 7.26 -8.84 -1.27
CA PRO A 97 7.46 -8.22 -2.56
C PRO A 97 8.59 -8.93 -3.33
N GLU A 98 8.52 -8.92 -4.65
CA GLU A 98 9.73 -9.13 -5.45
C GLU A 98 10.69 -7.98 -5.15
N TRP A 99 11.91 -8.28 -4.73
CA TRP A 99 12.89 -7.27 -4.34
C TRP A 99 14.07 -7.24 -5.30
N ARG A 100 14.52 -6.02 -5.61
CA ARG A 100 15.74 -5.78 -6.39
C ARG A 100 16.56 -4.70 -5.70
N GLY A 101 17.85 -4.96 -5.52
CA GLY A 101 18.77 -4.05 -4.83
C GLY A 101 19.27 -4.58 -3.48
N PRO A 102 20.03 -3.79 -2.72
CA PRO A 102 20.52 -4.18 -1.41
C PRO A 102 19.37 -4.39 -0.42
N LEU A 103 19.58 -5.27 0.57
CA LEU A 103 18.62 -5.44 1.65
C LEU A 103 18.55 -4.17 2.51
N PRO A 104 17.35 -3.76 2.96
CA PRO A 104 17.20 -2.61 3.84
C PRO A 104 17.81 -2.92 5.22
N PRO A 105 18.18 -1.88 6.00
CA PRO A 105 18.66 -2.11 7.35
C PRO A 105 17.55 -2.74 8.23
N MET A 106 17.97 -3.43 9.28
CA MET A 106 17.09 -3.84 10.37
C MET A 106 17.44 -3.02 11.61
N ALA A 107 16.41 -2.44 12.22
CA ALA A 107 16.50 -1.56 13.38
C ALA A 107 15.38 -1.90 14.36
N ASP A 108 15.57 -1.58 15.64
CA ASP A 108 14.50 -1.67 16.62
C ASP A 108 13.45 -0.59 16.32
N ILE A 109 12.20 -1.01 16.12
CA ILE A 109 11.10 -0.12 15.77
C ILE A 109 10.28 0.15 17.03
N LYS A 110 10.17 1.43 17.38
CA LYS A 110 9.28 1.90 18.44
C LYS A 110 8.34 2.96 17.90
N VAL A 111 7.10 2.57 17.61
CA VAL A 111 6.03 3.52 17.26
C VAL A 111 5.37 4.01 18.56
N LEU A 112 5.45 5.31 18.83
CA LEU A 112 4.82 5.93 20.01
C LEU A 112 3.38 6.31 19.74
N ASP A 113 3.09 6.82 18.55
CA ASP A 113 1.77 7.31 18.19
C ASP A 113 1.57 7.29 16.67
N ARG A 114 0.32 7.22 16.23
CA ARG A 114 -0.06 7.21 14.83
C ARG A 114 -1.40 7.91 14.64
N GLU A 115 -1.43 8.85 13.72
CA GLU A 115 -2.66 9.56 13.35
C GLU A 115 -2.84 9.60 11.84
N GLY A 116 -4.10 9.52 11.40
CA GLY A 116 -4.48 9.58 10.00
C GLY A 116 -5.45 10.72 9.76
N CYS A 117 -5.30 11.41 8.63
CA CYS A 117 -6.26 12.40 8.16
C CYS A 117 -6.76 11.99 6.77
N ASP A 118 -8.07 12.03 6.58
CA ASP A 118 -8.70 11.78 5.28
C ASP A 118 -9.92 12.71 5.09
N ILE A 119 -10.17 13.10 3.84
CA ILE A 119 -11.33 13.93 3.48
C ILE A 119 -12.63 13.12 3.55
N LYS A 120 -12.57 11.81 3.29
CA LYS A 120 -13.69 10.88 3.32
C LYS A 120 -13.26 9.56 3.98
N PRO A 121 -12.97 9.56 5.29
CA PRO A 121 -12.50 8.38 5.99
C PRO A 121 -13.50 7.24 5.87
N LEU A 122 -12.97 6.04 5.69
CA LEU A 122 -13.75 4.81 5.53
C LEU A 122 -13.72 4.01 6.83
N ASN A 123 -14.84 3.40 7.20
CA ASN A 123 -14.93 2.55 8.38
C ASN A 123 -14.68 1.08 8.01
N PRO A 124 -13.57 0.45 8.41
CA PRO A 124 -13.29 -0.94 8.07
C PRO A 124 -14.28 -1.94 8.70
N ASN A 125 -15.06 -1.54 9.70
CA ASN A 125 -16.11 -2.36 10.31
C ASN A 125 -17.44 -2.29 9.56
N ASP A 126 -17.59 -1.39 8.59
CA ASP A 126 -18.76 -1.31 7.71
C ASP A 126 -18.56 -2.17 6.46
N ALA A 127 -19.49 -3.10 6.22
CA ALA A 127 -19.45 -3.99 5.06
C ALA A 127 -19.44 -3.24 3.71
N ALA A 128 -20.07 -2.07 3.62
CA ALA A 128 -20.09 -1.25 2.40
C ALA A 128 -18.72 -0.58 2.12
N ASP A 129 -17.97 -0.24 3.16
CA ASP A 129 -16.65 0.38 3.05
C ASP A 129 -15.54 -0.65 2.81
N ARG A 130 -15.72 -1.90 3.27
CA ARG A 130 -14.79 -3.02 3.03
C ARG A 130 -14.60 -3.35 1.54
N LEU A 131 -15.57 -3.02 0.69
CA LEU A 131 -15.56 -3.34 -0.74
C LEU A 131 -14.91 -2.24 -1.61
N ARG A 132 -14.41 -1.16 -1.01
CA ARG A 132 -13.74 -0.06 -1.73
C ARG A 132 -12.25 -0.37 -1.94
N ALA A 133 -11.94 -0.92 -3.10
CA ALA A 133 -10.59 -1.04 -3.64
C ALA A 133 -10.65 -0.87 -5.16
N GLU A 134 -10.02 0.17 -5.70
CA GLU A 134 -9.84 0.32 -7.14
C GLU A 134 -8.35 0.27 -7.52
N PRO A 135 -8.00 -0.47 -8.59
CA PRO A 135 -6.68 -0.41 -9.19
C PRO A 135 -6.59 0.66 -10.30
N ASP A 136 -5.42 1.30 -10.38
CA ASP A 136 -4.98 2.15 -11.49
C ASP A 136 -4.05 1.32 -12.39
N ASN A 137 -4.22 1.43 -13.70
CA ASN A 137 -3.47 0.70 -14.72
C ASN A 137 -2.60 1.63 -15.61
N ARG A 138 -1.70 2.44 -15.04
CA ARG A 138 -0.78 3.28 -15.85
C ARG A 138 0.66 3.41 -15.28
N GLY A 139 1.63 2.86 -16.02
CA GLY A 139 3.06 3.26 -15.97
C GLY A 139 3.98 2.43 -15.06
N GLU A 140 5.29 2.74 -15.09
CA GLU A 140 6.34 2.05 -14.30
C GLU A 140 6.50 2.65 -12.88
N GLY A 141 5.66 2.19 -11.96
CA GLY A 141 5.80 2.35 -10.51
C GLY A 141 5.82 3.78 -9.94
N ALA A 142 5.62 3.87 -8.62
CA ALA A 142 5.75 5.08 -7.83
C ALA A 142 7.18 5.24 -7.27
N ALA A 143 7.68 6.47 -7.21
CA ALA A 143 8.96 6.76 -6.57
C ALA A 143 8.83 6.68 -5.04
N ILE A 144 9.82 6.08 -4.38
CA ILE A 144 9.96 6.09 -2.92
C ILE A 144 10.96 7.18 -2.58
N THR A 145 10.50 8.24 -1.94
CA THR A 145 11.35 9.37 -1.55
C THR A 145 11.30 9.61 -0.05
N LEU A 146 12.44 9.98 0.54
CA LEU A 146 12.59 10.29 1.94
C LEU A 146 13.16 11.70 2.08
N SER A 147 12.45 12.57 2.79
CA SER A 147 12.96 13.88 3.20
C SER A 147 13.08 13.92 4.72
N LEU A 148 14.28 14.24 5.23
CA LEU A 148 14.54 14.34 6.67
C LEU A 148 14.71 15.81 7.09
N TRP A 149 14.18 16.14 8.27
CA TRP A 149 14.29 17.47 8.88
C TRP A 149 15.08 17.44 10.19
N PRO A 150 15.85 18.49 10.52
CA PRO A 150 16.04 19.72 9.73
C PRO A 150 16.95 19.49 8.51
N GLY A 151 16.68 20.20 7.41
CA GLY A 151 17.47 20.12 6.18
C GLY A 151 16.62 19.95 4.92
N GLY A 152 15.60 19.09 4.97
CA GLY A 152 14.60 18.95 3.91
C GLY A 152 15.12 18.34 2.60
N GLU A 153 16.34 17.82 2.59
CA GLU A 153 16.92 17.16 1.41
C GLU A 153 16.12 15.88 1.11
N ALA A 154 15.53 15.83 -0.09
CA ALA A 154 14.83 14.65 -0.59
C ALA A 154 15.84 13.64 -1.16
N ARG A 155 15.79 12.41 -0.66
CA ARG A 155 16.55 11.27 -1.14
C ARG A 155 15.64 10.30 -1.85
N ASN A 156 16.04 9.88 -3.05
CA ASN A 156 15.38 8.79 -3.74
C ASN A 156 15.88 7.47 -3.15
N LEU A 157 14.97 6.66 -2.61
CA LEU A 157 15.27 5.36 -2.03
C LEU A 157 15.00 4.21 -3.01
N GLY A 158 14.23 4.45 -4.07
CA GLY A 158 13.78 3.38 -4.94
C GLY A 158 12.48 3.66 -5.68
N ARG A 159 11.91 2.60 -6.25
CA ARG A 159 10.61 2.58 -6.91
C ARG A 159 9.80 1.37 -6.47
N MET A 160 8.48 1.50 -6.49
CA MET A 160 7.53 0.44 -6.13
C MET A 160 6.43 0.33 -7.18
N ASP A 161 5.98 -0.88 -7.50
CA ASP A 161 4.72 -1.09 -8.22
C ASP A 161 3.55 -0.35 -7.53
N PHE A 162 2.56 0.16 -8.28
CA PHE A 162 1.41 0.84 -7.67
C PHE A 162 0.59 -0.04 -6.71
N HIS A 163 0.75 -1.37 -6.80
CA HIS A 163 0.16 -2.35 -5.90
C HIS A 163 1.17 -3.01 -4.97
N GLY A 164 2.39 -2.46 -4.84
CA GLY A 164 3.43 -2.99 -3.97
C GLY A 164 3.87 -4.42 -4.27
N ARG A 165 3.68 -4.91 -5.51
CA ARG A 165 4.09 -6.26 -5.94
C ARG A 165 5.61 -6.40 -6.03
N TRP A 166 6.30 -5.37 -6.47
CA TRP A 166 7.76 -5.33 -6.57
C TRP A 166 8.31 -4.02 -6.03
N ILE A 167 9.55 -4.09 -5.56
CA ILE A 167 10.37 -2.96 -5.12
C ILE A 167 11.71 -3.02 -5.85
N GLU A 168 12.13 -1.87 -6.39
CA GLU A 168 13.50 -1.61 -6.77
C GLU A 168 14.09 -0.63 -5.75
N TRP A 169 15.10 -1.05 -5.00
CA TRP A 169 15.70 -0.28 -3.91
C TRP A 169 17.13 0.12 -4.26
N PHE A 170 17.50 1.37 -3.93
CA PHE A 170 18.79 1.97 -4.28
C PHE A 170 19.72 2.14 -3.08
#